data_AF-A0A2M8EXG6-F1
#
_entry.id   AF-A0A2M8EXG6-F1
#
_cell.length_a   1.000
_cell.length_b   1.000
_cell.length_c   1.000
_cell.angle_alpha   90.00
_cell.angle_beta   90.00
_cell.angle_gamma   90.00
#
_symmetry.space_group_name_H-M   'P 1'
#
loop_
_entity.id
_entity.type
_entity.pdbx_description
1 polymer ?
#
loop_
_entity_poly.entity_id
_entity_poly.type
_entity_poly.pdbx_seq_one_letter_code
_entity_poly.pdbx_strand_id
1 'polypeptide(L)'
;MQGFLTEEQIRILREAHYSCRLRKSADRINAILLLNDGFSYEQVAKILMLDSITIRRYEKQFESVGVDGLIECRYLGSDGTLTKMQEMG
;
A
#
# COMPACT_ATOMS: atom_id res chain seq x y z
N MET A 1 1.43 16.73 13.42
CA MET A 1 1.63 15.28 13.59
C MET A 1 2.68 14.87 12.56
N GLN A 2 3.87 14.47 13.01
CA GLN A 2 4.96 14.04 12.12
C GLN A 2 4.69 12.60 11.70
N GLY A 3 4.04 12.43 10.57
CA GLY A 3 4.07 11.16 9.87
C GLY A 3 5.48 10.90 9.32
N PHE A 4 5.83 9.64 9.06
CA PHE A 4 7.12 9.25 8.48
C PHE A 4 7.25 9.65 6.99
N LEU A 5 6.16 10.13 6.36
CA LEU A 5 6.14 10.68 5.01
C LEU A 5 6.31 12.20 5.01
N THR A 6 7.06 12.68 4.04
CA THR A 6 7.15 14.10 3.69
C THR A 6 5.97 14.56 2.85
N GLU A 7 5.72 15.87 2.81
CA GLU A 7 4.65 16.47 2.00
C GLU A 7 4.78 16.12 0.50
N GLU A 8 6.01 16.07 -0.01
CA GLU A 8 6.33 15.62 -1.37
C GLU A 8 5.86 14.18 -1.60
N GLN A 9 6.21 13.26 -0.71
CA GLN A 9 5.82 11.85 -0.82
C GLN A 9 4.29 11.68 -0.77
N ILE A 10 3.61 12.42 0.10
CA ILE A 10 2.14 12.42 0.16
C ILE A 10 1.53 12.89 -1.17
N ARG A 11 2.10 13.94 -1.76
CA ARG A 11 1.64 14.47 -3.05
C ARG A 11 1.82 13.46 -4.18
N ILE A 12 3.00 12.83 -4.26
CA ILE A 12 3.29 11.80 -5.27
C ILE A 12 2.35 10.61 -5.10
N LEU A 13 2.14 10.14 -3.86
CA LEU A 13 1.20 9.04 -3.56
C LEU A 13 -0.23 9.38 -3.99
N ARG A 14 -0.71 10.60 -3.72
CA ARG A 14 -2.04 11.05 -4.16
C ARG A 14 -2.17 11.10 -5.68
N GLU A 15 -1.14 11.58 -6.37
CA GLU A 15 -1.14 11.62 -7.84
C GLU A 15 -1.13 10.21 -8.44
N ALA A 16 -0.31 9.32 -7.87
CA ALA A 16 -0.28 7.90 -8.24
C ALA A 16 -1.63 7.21 -7.99
N HIS A 17 -2.33 7.56 -6.90
CA HIS A 17 -3.68 7.08 -6.61
C HIS A 17 -4.69 7.56 -7.66
N TYR A 18 -4.67 8.85 -8.01
CA TYR A 18 -5.60 9.42 -9.01
C TYR A 18 -5.42 8.80 -10.40
N SER A 19 -4.17 8.49 -10.75
CA SER A 19 -3.81 7.87 -12.02
C SER A 19 -4.02 6.33 -11.99
N CYS A 20 -4.39 5.76 -10.84
CA CYS A 20 -4.58 4.32 -10.68
C CYS A 20 -5.96 3.86 -11.14
N ARG A 21 -6.01 3.05 -12.20
CA ARG A 21 -7.25 2.44 -12.69
C ARG A 21 -7.64 1.16 -11.93
N LEU A 22 -6.74 0.64 -11.10
CA LEU A 22 -6.89 -0.63 -10.37
C LEU A 22 -7.09 -0.39 -8.87
N ARG A 23 -8.24 -0.84 -8.34
CA ARG A 23 -8.63 -0.63 -6.92
C ARG A 23 -7.56 -1.13 -5.93
N LYS A 24 -6.98 -2.31 -6.17
CA LYS A 24 -5.99 -2.92 -5.26
C LYS A 24 -4.73 -2.07 -5.02
N SER A 25 -4.25 -1.39 -6.06
CA SER A 25 -3.05 -0.53 -5.96
C SER A 25 -3.38 0.80 -5.27
N ALA A 26 -4.60 1.31 -5.48
CA ALA A 26 -5.14 2.44 -4.75
C ALA A 26 -5.29 2.14 -3.24
N ASP A 27 -5.74 0.93 -2.87
CA ASP A 27 -5.87 0.50 -1.46
C ASP A 27 -4.51 0.46 -0.75
N ARG A 28 -3.45 0.01 -1.43
CA ARG A 28 -2.08 0.02 -0.88
C ARG A 28 -1.62 1.43 -0.53
N ILE A 29 -1.80 2.36 -1.46
CA ILE A 29 -1.43 3.77 -1.26
C ILE A 29 -2.23 4.36 -0.10
N ASN A 30 -3.54 4.13 -0.07
CA ASN A 30 -4.39 4.60 1.03
C ASN A 30 -3.99 4.01 2.37
N ALA A 31 -3.58 2.74 2.43
CA ALA A 31 -3.13 2.11 3.67
C ALA A 31 -1.93 2.86 4.26
N ILE A 32 -0.90 3.14 3.45
CA ILE A 32 0.30 3.85 3.91
C ILE A 32 -0.02 5.29 4.31
N LEU A 33 -0.88 5.99 3.55
CA LEU A 33 -1.33 7.34 3.89
C LEU A 33 -2.09 7.39 5.22
N LEU A 34 -2.96 6.42 5.48
CA LEU A 34 -3.70 6.33 6.74
C LEU A 34 -2.78 5.96 7.92
N LEU A 35 -1.86 5.02 7.74
CA LEU A 35 -0.86 4.71 8.76
C LEU A 35 -0.01 5.94 9.11
N ASN A 36 0.38 6.72 8.09
CA ASN A 36 1.10 7.97 8.27
C ASN A 36 0.29 9.05 9.01
N ASP A 37 -1.02 9.09 8.81
CA ASP A 37 -1.94 10.00 9.53
C ASP A 37 -2.15 9.58 11.00
N GLY A 38 -1.64 8.42 11.40
CA GLY A 38 -1.67 7.90 12.77
C GLY A 38 -2.79 6.90 13.03
N PHE A 39 -3.46 6.40 11.99
CA PHE A 39 -4.45 5.33 12.15
C PHE A 39 -3.78 4.01 12.53
N SER A 40 -4.43 3.23 13.39
CA SER A 40 -4.00 1.87 13.71
C SER A 40 -4.31 0.89 12.57
N TYR A 41 -3.54 -0.19 12.44
CA TYR A 41 -3.75 -1.22 11.41
C TYR A 41 -5.20 -1.72 11.33
N GLU A 42 -5.88 -1.88 12.46
CA GLU A 42 -7.29 -2.31 12.51
C GLU A 42 -8.26 -1.26 11.98
N GLN A 43 -7.99 0.04 12.22
CA GLN A 43 -8.80 1.12 11.68
C GLN A 43 -8.62 1.20 10.17
N VAL A 44 -7.37 1.14 9.69
CA VAL A 44 -7.05 1.13 8.26
C VAL A 44 -7.70 -0.07 7.57
N ALA A 45 -7.64 -1.25 8.18
CA ALA A 45 -8.29 -2.46 7.70
C ALA A 45 -9.81 -2.27 7.55
N LYS A 46 -10.48 -1.68 8.55
CA LYS A 46 -11.92 -1.36 8.47
C LYS A 46 -12.24 -0.34 7.39
N ILE A 47 -11.44 0.72 7.26
CA ILE A 47 -11.64 1.79 6.26
C ILE A 47 -11.54 1.24 4.84
N LEU A 48 -10.54 0.39 4.59
CA LEU A 48 -10.30 -0.22 3.28
C LEU A 48 -11.09 -1.50 3.04
N MET A 49 -11.88 -1.95 4.03
CA MET A 49 -12.58 -3.24 4.01
C MET A 49 -11.64 -4.41 3.72
N LEU A 50 -10.44 -4.37 4.30
CA LEU A 50 -9.39 -5.37 4.20
C LEU A 50 -9.10 -5.99 5.57
N ASP A 51 -8.26 -7.04 5.55
CA ASP A 51 -7.77 -7.66 6.77
C ASP A 51 -6.53 -6.91 7.32
N SER A 52 -6.38 -6.84 8.64
CA SER A 52 -5.25 -6.17 9.30
C SER A 52 -3.90 -6.81 8.94
N ILE A 53 -3.87 -8.11 8.62
CA ILE A 53 -2.67 -8.81 8.10
C ILE A 53 -2.30 -8.25 6.72
N THR A 54 -3.28 -7.90 5.89
CA THR A 54 -3.04 -7.30 4.57
C THR A 54 -2.41 -5.93 4.71
N ILE A 55 -2.87 -5.13 5.68
CA ILE A 55 -2.30 -3.80 5.96
C ILE A 55 -0.84 -3.93 6.42
N ARG A 56 -0.53 -4.88 7.32
CA ARG A 56 0.84 -5.18 7.74
C ARG A 56 1.74 -5.61 6.58
N ARG A 57 1.22 -6.38 5.62
CA ARG A 57 1.98 -6.73 4.42
C ARG A 57 2.29 -5.51 3.57
N TYR A 58 1.35 -4.57 3.44
CA TYR A 58 1.56 -3.35 2.67
C TYR A 58 2.62 -2.46 3.30
N GLU A 59 2.58 -2.28 4.63
CA GLU A 59 3.63 -1.58 5.37
C GLU A 59 5.00 -2.24 5.17
N LYS A 60 5.11 -3.55 5.37
CA LYS A 60 6.38 -4.26 5.19
C LYS A 60 6.94 -4.17 3.77
N GLN A 61 6.05 -4.21 2.78
CA GLN A 61 6.43 -4.00 1.39
C GLN A 61 6.94 -2.58 1.17
N PHE A 62 6.24 -1.58 1.73
CA PHE A 62 6.65 -0.18 1.70
C PHE A 62 8.01 0.05 2.37
N GLU A 63 8.28 -0.58 3.51
CA GLU A 63 9.60 -0.50 4.16
C GLU A 63 10.72 -1.09 3.29
N SER A 64 10.41 -2.12 2.48
CA SER A 64 11.39 -2.77 1.62
C SER A 64 11.66 -2.03 0.30
N VAL A 65 10.65 -1.41 -0.30
CA VAL A 65 10.77 -0.79 -1.65
C VAL A 65 10.63 0.73 -1.65
N GLY A 66 10.19 1.32 -0.53
CA GLY A 66 9.93 2.74 -0.39
C GLY A 66 8.72 3.25 -1.18
N VAL A 67 8.58 4.58 -1.22
CA VAL A 67 7.54 5.27 -2.02
C VAL A 67 7.73 5.01 -3.52
N ASP A 68 8.97 5.07 -3.98
CA ASP A 68 9.33 4.89 -5.38
C ASP A 68 8.93 3.49 -5.88
N GLY A 69 9.31 2.44 -5.14
CA GLY A 69 8.93 1.06 -5.48
C GLY A 69 7.43 0.77 -5.35
N LEU A 70 6.69 1.50 -4.50
CA LEU A 70 5.23 1.40 -4.43
C LEU A 70 4.58 1.93 -5.71
N ILE A 71 5.15 2.99 -6.30
CA ILE A 71 4.70 3.61 -7.54
C ILE A 71 5.25 2.85 -8.76
N GLU A 72 6.47 2.33 -8.73
CA GLU A 72 7.01 1.48 -9.80
C GLU A 72 6.27 0.15 -9.90
N CYS A 73 5.87 -0.44 -8.76
CA CYS A 73 4.94 -1.59 -8.75
C CYS A 73 3.59 -1.27 -9.43
N ARG A 74 3.19 0.00 -9.56
CA ARG A 74 2.02 0.37 -10.38
C ARG A 74 2.32 0.26 -11.87
N TYR A 75 3.55 0.60 -12.29
CA TYR A 75 3.97 0.59 -13.69
C TYR A 75 4.35 -0.82 -14.17
N LEU A 76 4.97 -1.63 -13.30
CA LEU A 76 5.39 -3.01 -13.59
C LEU A 76 4.38 -4.09 -13.14
N GLY A 77 3.54 -3.81 -12.15
CA GLY A 77 2.96 -4.84 -11.27
C GLY A 77 1.44 -4.89 -11.22
N SER A 78 0.81 -5.18 -12.36
CA SER A 78 -0.33 -6.13 -12.34
C SER A 78 0.15 -7.58 -12.45
N ASP A 79 1.45 -7.84 -12.26
CA ASP A 79 1.94 -9.20 -12.17
C ASP A 79 1.66 -9.72 -10.76
N GLY A 80 0.76 -10.70 -10.71
CA GLY A 80 0.16 -11.18 -9.49
C GLY A 80 1.21 -11.71 -8.52
N THR A 81 1.18 -11.22 -7.29
CA THR A 81 1.46 -12.08 -6.13
C THR A 81 0.34 -13.10 -5.97
N LEU A 82 0.19 -13.94 -6.99
CA LEU A 82 -0.18 -15.35 -6.93
C LEU A 82 1.15 -16.14 -7.02
N THR A 83 2.17 -15.77 -6.25
CA THR A 83 3.34 -16.62 -6.11
C THR A 83 2.95 -17.77 -5.19
N LYS A 84 2.34 -18.78 -5.82
CA LYS A 84 2.35 -20.20 -5.47
C LYS A 84 2.25 -20.52 -3.98
N MET A 85 1.02 -20.65 -3.48
CA MET A 85 0.72 -21.84 -2.68
C MET A 85 0.24 -22.92 -3.65
N GLN A 86 1.18 -23.56 -4.33
CA GLN A 86 0.92 -24.83 -4.97
C GLN A 86 1.95 -25.82 -4.43
N GLU A 87 1.41 -26.94 -3.96
CA GLU A 87 2.06 -28.15 -3.44
C GLU A 87 2.71 -28.08 -2.06
N MET A 88 2.07 -28.75 -1.09
CA MET A 88 2.69 -29.87 -0.39
C MET A 88 1.60 -30.78 0.20
N GLY A 89 1.62 -32.06 -0.21
CA GLY A 89 1.08 -33.21 0.53
C GLY A 89 -0.31 -33.68 0.13
#